data_AF-A0A3D4RWG3-F1
#
_entry.id   AF-A0A3D4RWG3-F1
#
_cell.length_a   1.000
_cell.length_b   1.000
_cell.length_c   1.000
_cell.angle_alpha   90.00
_cell.angle_beta   90.00
_cell.angle_gamma   90.00
#
_symmetry.space_group_name_H-M   'P 1'
#
loop_
_entity.id
_entity.type
_entity.pdbx_description
1 polymer ?
#
loop_
_entity_poly.entity_id
_entity_poly.type
_entity_poly.pdbx_seq_one_letter_code
_entity_poly.pdbx_strand_id
1 'polypeptide(L)'
;MARDNASAATSCRSWRRSSTRSTAPAAVRRRRKDSDNTTHQCSTPYSTPACHRRTRRIRRCVRARELLNDWDTFWVVLDHPELPLTNNEAERALRHWVIARRIGMGTRTDQGSRVFALLASVIETCRKRKVSPWPYLAELLRQRRLGLPALQLPLPVT
;
A
#
# COMPACT_ATOMS: atom_id res chain seq x y z
N MET A 1 43.95 -10.44 -14.18
CA MET A 1 43.51 -9.13 -13.63
C MET A 1 42.01 -9.18 -13.39
N ALA A 2 41.62 -9.62 -12.19
CA ALA A 2 40.24 -9.52 -11.72
C ALA A 2 40.00 -8.07 -11.27
N ARG A 3 38.87 -7.47 -11.65
CA ARG A 3 38.40 -6.21 -11.08
C ARG A 3 37.08 -6.46 -10.37
N ASP A 4 37.13 -6.25 -9.06
CA ASP A 4 36.01 -6.26 -8.13
C ASP A 4 35.00 -5.18 -8.49
N ASN A 5 33.70 -5.51 -8.48
CA ASN A 5 32.60 -4.54 -8.53
C ASN A 5 31.56 -4.86 -7.45
N ALA A 6 31.97 -4.67 -6.20
CA ALA A 6 31.09 -4.62 -5.04
C ALA A 6 30.85 -3.15 -4.65
N SER A 7 29.82 -2.50 -5.21
CA SER A 7 29.13 -1.35 -4.60
C SER A 7 27.99 -0.84 -5.48
N ALA A 8 26.79 -1.41 -5.33
CA ALA A 8 25.56 -0.81 -5.85
C ALA A 8 24.36 -0.94 -4.87
N ALA A 9 24.63 -1.24 -3.58
CA ALA A 9 23.58 -1.59 -2.62
C ALA A 9 23.18 -0.48 -1.63
N THR A 10 23.75 0.73 -1.70
CA THR A 10 23.61 1.70 -0.58
C THR A 10 22.70 2.90 -0.85
N SER A 11 22.29 3.18 -2.10
CA SER A 11 21.62 4.47 -2.41
C SER A 11 20.09 4.51 -2.24
N CYS A 12 19.41 3.37 -2.01
CA CYS A 12 17.93 3.35 -2.00
C CYS A 12 17.27 3.77 -0.66
N ARG A 13 18.05 4.13 0.37
CA ARG A 13 17.51 4.52 1.69
C ARG A 13 17.11 5.99 1.81
N SER A 14 17.57 6.86 0.90
CA SER A 14 17.46 8.32 1.06
C SER A 14 16.10 8.92 0.68
N TRP A 15 15.26 8.23 -0.10
CA TRP A 15 13.96 8.78 -0.54
C TRP A 15 12.78 8.46 0.39
N ARG A 16 13.03 7.82 1.55
CA ARG A 16 11.98 7.39 2.50
C ARG A 16 11.44 8.54 3.39
N ARG A 17 11.77 9.81 3.12
CA ARG A 17 11.42 10.96 3.99
C ARG A 17 10.67 12.13 3.35
N SER A 18 10.38 12.14 2.05
CA SER A 18 9.94 13.37 1.37
C SER A 18 8.65 13.19 0.56
N SER A 19 7.58 12.73 1.21
CA SER A 19 6.21 12.95 0.73
C SER A 19 5.35 13.40 1.92
N THR A 20 5.16 14.71 2.01
CA THR A 20 4.07 15.44 2.68
C THR A 20 3.53 14.82 3.97
N ARG A 21 3.83 15.52 5.08
CA ARG A 21 3.21 15.41 6.40
C ARG A 21 1.69 15.22 6.24
N SER A 22 1.21 13.98 6.36
CA SER A 22 -0.21 13.71 6.55
C SER A 22 -0.61 14.38 7.86
N THR A 23 -1.66 15.20 7.84
CA THR A 23 -2.29 15.81 9.03
C THR A 23 -3.05 14.79 9.88
N ALA A 24 -2.97 13.49 9.55
CA ALA A 24 -3.46 12.44 10.43
C ALA A 24 -2.66 12.40 11.74
N PRO A 25 -3.30 12.21 12.91
CA PRO A 25 -2.61 12.06 14.18
C PRO A 25 -1.54 10.96 14.08
N ALA A 26 -0.41 11.18 14.76
CA ALA A 26 0.77 10.31 14.69
C ALA A 26 0.47 8.81 14.97
N ALA A 27 -0.66 8.53 15.61
CA ALA A 27 -1.21 7.20 15.89
C ALA A 27 -1.50 6.36 14.63
N VAL A 28 -1.71 6.95 13.44
CA VAL A 28 -2.06 6.20 12.21
C VAL A 28 -0.85 5.94 11.31
N ARG A 29 0.37 5.87 11.88
CA ARG A 29 1.54 5.38 11.14
C ARG A 29 1.50 3.86 11.11
N ARG A 30 0.80 3.28 10.11
CA ARG A 30 0.82 1.83 9.87
C ARG A 30 2.26 1.35 9.77
N ARG A 31 2.70 0.58 10.78
CA ARG A 31 3.94 -0.19 10.74
C ARG A 31 3.83 -1.10 9.51
N ARG A 32 4.77 -0.98 8.56
CA ARG A 32 4.79 -1.86 7.39
C ARG A 32 5.00 -3.29 7.91
N LYS A 33 3.98 -4.14 7.75
CA LYS A 33 4.10 -5.58 8.00
C LYS A 33 4.95 -6.15 6.88
N ASP A 34 6.18 -6.52 7.21
CA ASP A 34 6.92 -7.48 6.41
C ASP A 34 6.12 -8.78 6.52
N SER A 35 5.47 -9.14 5.42
CA SER A 35 4.62 -10.31 5.32
C SER A 35 5.51 -11.54 5.31
N ASP A 36 5.83 -12.07 6.49
CA ASP A 36 6.42 -13.40 6.66
C ASP A 36 5.37 -14.44 6.26
N ASN A 37 5.29 -14.69 4.95
CA ASN A 37 4.49 -15.74 4.37
C ASN A 37 5.19 -17.10 4.59
N THR A 38 5.26 -17.56 5.83
CA THR A 38 5.54 -18.98 6.10
C THR A 38 4.29 -19.78 5.76
N THR A 39 4.03 -19.96 4.47
CA THR A 39 3.11 -21.00 4.00
C THR A 39 3.78 -22.34 4.34
N HIS A 40 3.39 -22.96 5.46
CA HIS A 40 3.68 -24.38 5.69
C HIS A 40 2.88 -25.19 4.66
N GLN A 41 3.44 -25.37 3.46
CA GLN A 41 2.93 -26.33 2.48
C GLN A 41 3.20 -27.73 3.02
N CYS A 42 2.12 -28.41 3.42
CA CYS A 42 2.16 -29.84 3.66
C CYS A 42 2.23 -30.52 2.29
N SER A 43 3.37 -31.14 1.98
CA SER A 43 3.70 -31.76 0.68
C SER A 43 3.03 -33.12 0.44
N THR A 44 1.92 -33.43 1.11
CA THR A 44 1.23 -34.72 0.96
C THR A 44 0.12 -34.65 -0.09
N PRO A 45 0.04 -35.60 -1.05
CA PRO A 45 -0.94 -35.57 -2.13
C PRO A 45 -2.40 -35.84 -1.69
N TYR A 46 -2.65 -36.15 -0.42
CA TYR A 46 -4.00 -36.27 0.15
C TYR A 46 -4.18 -35.39 1.40
N SER A 47 -5.18 -34.50 1.35
CA SER A 47 -5.55 -33.61 2.45
C SER A 47 -6.31 -34.38 3.53
N THR A 48 -5.63 -34.87 4.57
CA THR A 48 -6.30 -35.52 5.71
C THR A 48 -7.04 -34.48 6.58
N PRO A 49 -8.13 -34.85 7.28
CA PRO A 49 -8.85 -33.94 8.18
C PRO A 49 -7.95 -33.35 9.29
N ALA A 50 -6.87 -34.04 9.66
CA ALA A 50 -5.84 -33.54 10.57
C ALA A 50 -5.05 -32.35 9.98
N CYS A 51 -4.74 -32.37 8.67
CA CYS A 51 -4.08 -31.26 7.97
C CYS A 51 -4.98 -30.00 7.89
N HIS A 52 -6.28 -30.18 7.66
CA HIS A 52 -7.25 -29.08 7.71
C HIS A 52 -7.38 -28.47 9.12
N ARG A 53 -7.39 -29.28 10.19
CA ARG A 53 -7.44 -28.80 11.57
C ARG A 53 -6.18 -28.01 11.96
N ARG A 54 -4.98 -28.50 11.60
CA ARG A 54 -3.71 -27.76 11.82
C ARG A 54 -3.69 -26.43 11.08
N THR A 55 -4.07 -26.41 9.81
CA THR A 55 -4.10 -25.18 9.00
C THR A 55 -5.07 -24.13 9.58
N ARG A 56 -6.26 -24.56 10.04
CA ARG A 56 -7.23 -23.65 10.71
C ARG A 56 -6.67 -23.10 12.02
N ARG A 57 -5.98 -23.92 12.81
CA ARG A 57 -5.35 -23.48 14.07
C ARG A 57 -4.26 -22.44 13.82
N ILE A 58 -3.37 -22.68 12.86
CA ILE A 58 -2.31 -21.73 12.48
C ILE A 58 -2.91 -20.40 12.01
N ARG A 59 -3.90 -20.44 11.10
CA ARG A 59 -4.60 -19.22 10.64
C ARG A 59 -5.25 -18.46 11.79
N ARG A 60 -5.86 -19.15 12.75
CA ARG A 60 -6.46 -18.54 13.94
C ARG A 60 -5.40 -17.85 14.82
N CYS A 61 -4.27 -18.52 15.07
CA CYS A 61 -3.17 -17.94 15.85
C CYS A 61 -2.57 -16.70 15.17
N VAL A 62 -2.34 -16.76 13.85
CA VAL A 62 -1.86 -15.61 13.08
C VAL A 62 -2.87 -14.47 13.16
N ARG A 63 -4.16 -14.73 12.91
CA ARG A 63 -5.23 -13.72 13.01
C ARG A 63 -5.29 -13.07 14.40
N ALA A 64 -5.17 -13.87 15.45
CA ALA A 64 -5.18 -13.38 16.83
C ALA A 64 -3.95 -12.49 17.12
N ARG A 65 -2.76 -12.91 16.68
CA ARG A 65 -1.55 -12.09 16.79
C ARG A 65 -1.67 -10.77 16.03
N GLU A 66 -2.22 -10.80 14.83
CA GLU A 66 -2.44 -9.58 14.04
C GLU A 66 -3.46 -8.65 14.70
N LEU A 67 -4.50 -9.20 15.32
CA LEU A 67 -5.48 -8.41 16.08
C LEU A 67 -4.84 -7.74 17.29
N LEU A 68 -3.98 -8.46 18.02
CA LEU A 68 -3.26 -7.93 19.17
C LEU A 68 -2.22 -6.87 18.77
N ASN A 69 -1.56 -7.02 17.61
CA ASN A 69 -0.63 -6.01 17.09
C ASN A 69 -1.33 -4.68 16.76
N ASP A 70 -2.59 -4.73 16.33
CA ASP A 70 -3.38 -3.57 15.93
C ASP A 70 -4.36 -3.12 17.05
N TRP A 71 -4.19 -3.61 18.28
CA TRP A 71 -5.11 -3.41 19.41
C TRP A 71 -5.43 -1.92 19.66
N ASP A 72 -4.40 -1.08 19.74
CA ASP A 72 -4.55 0.35 20.01
C ASP A 72 -5.31 1.08 18.89
N THR A 73 -5.28 0.56 17.65
CA THR A 73 -5.95 1.19 16.51
C THR A 73 -7.48 1.09 16.60
N PHE A 74 -8.02 0.07 17.27
CA PHE A 74 -9.47 -0.10 17.42
C PHE A 74 -10.09 0.97 18.32
N TRP A 75 -9.32 1.48 19.29
CA TRP A 75 -9.83 2.42 20.29
C TRP A 75 -9.76 3.88 19.84
N VAL A 76 -9.07 4.20 18.75
CA VAL A 76 -8.95 5.58 18.21
C VAL A 76 -10.31 6.24 17.93
N VAL A 77 -11.34 5.45 17.64
CA VAL A 77 -12.71 5.95 17.39
C VAL A 77 -13.34 6.53 18.66
N LEU A 78 -12.89 6.12 19.85
CA LEU A 78 -13.36 6.70 21.12
C LEU A 78 -12.78 8.11 21.34
N ASP A 79 -11.54 8.34 20.90
CA ASP A 79 -10.91 9.66 20.96
C ASP A 79 -11.41 10.60 19.84
N HIS A 80 -11.83 10.02 18.71
CA HIS A 80 -12.25 10.71 17.48
C HIS A 80 -13.62 10.20 17.00
N PRO A 81 -14.73 10.68 17.60
CA PRO A 81 -16.08 10.21 17.26
C PRO A 81 -16.52 10.58 15.84
N GLU A 82 -15.82 11.50 15.17
CA GLU A 82 -16.04 11.86 13.77
C GLU A 82 -15.63 10.75 12.79
N LEU A 83 -14.82 9.79 13.23
CA LEU A 83 -14.33 8.71 12.37
C LEU A 83 -15.30 7.53 12.36
N PRO A 84 -15.57 6.93 11.19
CA PRO A 84 -16.42 5.75 11.12
C PRO A 84 -15.73 4.56 11.79
N LEU A 85 -16.49 3.79 12.59
CA LEU A 85 -16.02 2.55 13.22
C LEU A 85 -15.56 1.49 12.20
N THR A 86 -16.09 1.56 10.97
CA THR A 86 -15.80 0.58 9.92
C THR A 86 -14.80 1.12 8.90
N ASN A 87 -13.88 0.27 8.45
CA ASN A 87 -12.88 0.58 7.42
C ASN A 87 -13.46 0.53 5.98
N ASN A 88 -14.78 0.53 5.85
CA ASN A 88 -15.48 0.30 4.58
C ASN A 88 -15.10 1.33 3.50
N GLU A 89 -14.92 2.60 3.87
CA GLU A 89 -14.55 3.65 2.92
C GLU A 89 -13.16 3.40 2.32
N ALA A 90 -12.18 3.07 3.16
CA ALA A 90 -10.83 2.79 2.69
C ALA A 90 -10.77 1.50 1.86
N GLU A 91 -11.52 0.46 2.23
CA GLU A 91 -11.61 -0.78 1.46
C GLU A 91 -12.24 -0.54 0.08
N ARG A 92 -13.33 0.23 0.02
CA ARG A 92 -13.95 0.64 -1.25
C ARG A 92 -13.01 1.45 -2.13
N ALA A 93 -12.19 2.33 -1.54
CA ALA A 93 -11.19 3.09 -2.28
C ALA A 93 -10.10 2.18 -2.89
N LEU A 94 -9.64 1.17 -2.17
CA LEU A 94 -8.58 0.27 -2.64
C LEU A 94 -9.08 -0.84 -3.59
N ARG A 95 -10.35 -1.23 -3.50
CA ARG A 95 -10.91 -2.39 -4.21
C ARG A 95 -10.69 -2.34 -5.73
N HIS A 96 -10.90 -1.19 -6.36
CA HIS A 96 -10.76 -1.03 -7.81
C HIS A 96 -9.31 -1.27 -8.26
N TRP A 97 -8.32 -0.85 -7.47
CA TRP A 97 -6.90 -1.08 -7.77
C TRP A 97 -6.48 -2.53 -7.56
N VAL A 98 -7.04 -3.20 -6.55
CA VAL A 98 -6.81 -4.65 -6.33
C VAL A 98 -7.37 -5.47 -7.50
N ILE A 99 -8.56 -5.11 -7.98
CA ILE A 99 -9.18 -5.75 -9.15
C ILE A 99 -8.34 -5.47 -10.40
N ALA A 100 -7.95 -4.22 -10.64
CA ALA A 100 -7.10 -3.85 -11.78
C ALA A 100 -5.78 -4.63 -11.80
N ARG A 101 -5.13 -4.78 -10.64
CA ARG A 101 -3.90 -5.57 -10.52
C ARG A 101 -4.13 -7.05 -10.84
N ARG A 102 -5.28 -7.61 -10.43
CA ARG A 102 -5.63 -9.01 -10.71
C ARG A 102 -5.88 -9.25 -12.19
N ILE A 103 -6.65 -8.38 -12.84
CA ILE A 103 -6.98 -8.49 -14.28
C ILE A 103 -5.70 -8.28 -15.12
N GLY A 104 -4.86 -7.32 -14.74
CA GLY A 104 -3.60 -7.05 -15.43
C GLY A 104 -2.46 -8.04 -15.15
N MET A 105 -2.72 -9.15 -14.45
CA MET A 105 -1.71 -10.15 -14.05
C MET A 105 -0.54 -9.56 -13.24
N GLY A 106 -0.76 -8.44 -12.56
CA GLY A 106 0.23 -7.74 -11.76
C GLY A 106 1.39 -7.13 -12.57
N THR A 107 2.38 -6.62 -11.84
CA THR A 107 3.59 -6.02 -12.37
C THR A 107 4.75 -7.01 -12.25
N ARG A 108 5.52 -7.18 -13.34
CA ARG A 108 6.67 -8.11 -13.37
C ARG A 108 7.98 -7.51 -12.88
N THR A 109 8.03 -6.19 -12.69
CA THR A 109 9.22 -5.45 -12.27
C THR A 109 8.92 -4.55 -11.09
N ASP A 110 9.93 -4.28 -10.26
CA ASP A 110 9.80 -3.34 -9.13
C ASP A 110 9.47 -1.93 -9.61
N GLN A 111 10.05 -1.51 -10.75
CA GLN A 111 9.73 -0.22 -11.35
C GLN A 111 8.27 -0.14 -11.78
N GLY A 112 7.73 -1.19 -12.41
CA GLY A 112 6.31 -1.27 -12.76
C GLY A 112 5.40 -1.20 -11.53
N SER A 113 5.76 -1.93 -10.47
CA SER A 113 5.04 -1.89 -9.19
C SER A 113 5.03 -0.48 -8.58
N ARG A 114 6.16 0.23 -8.65
CA ARG A 114 6.30 1.60 -8.17
C ARG A 114 5.47 2.57 -9.00
N VAL A 115 5.52 2.48 -10.32
CA VAL A 115 4.71 3.33 -11.23
C VAL A 115 3.23 3.11 -10.99
N PHE A 116 2.78 1.86 -10.87
CA PHE A 116 1.38 1.55 -10.56
C PHE A 116 0.93 2.15 -9.23
N ALA A 117 1.72 2.00 -8.17
CA ALA A 117 1.42 2.58 -6.86
C ALA A 117 1.34 4.11 -6.90
N LEU A 118 2.23 4.77 -7.66
CA LEU A 118 2.22 6.22 -7.84
C LEU A 118 0.97 6.68 -8.59
N LEU A 119 0.63 6.03 -9.70
CA LEU A 119 -0.56 6.36 -10.49
C LEU A 119 -1.83 6.18 -9.66
N ALA A 120 -1.98 5.06 -8.95
CA ALA A 120 -3.11 4.83 -8.07
C ALA A 120 -3.22 5.94 -7.00
N SER A 121 -2.11 6.32 -6.37
CA SER A 121 -2.09 7.39 -5.36
C SER A 121 -2.53 8.74 -5.93
N VAL A 122 -2.03 9.12 -7.10
CA VAL A 122 -2.37 10.41 -7.73
C VAL A 122 -3.83 10.42 -8.15
N ILE A 123 -4.31 9.37 -8.80
CA ILE A 123 -5.69 9.26 -9.28
C ILE A 123 -6.67 9.28 -8.09
N GLU A 124 -6.37 8.55 -7.02
CA GLU A 124 -7.19 8.59 -5.79
C GLU A 124 -7.21 9.97 -5.14
N THR A 125 -6.08 10.69 -5.17
CA THR A 125 -6.03 12.06 -4.64
C THR A 125 -6.92 12.99 -5.46
N CYS A 126 -6.84 12.93 -6.79
CA CYS A 126 -7.72 13.70 -7.67
C CYS A 126 -9.19 13.36 -7.44
N ARG A 127 -9.52 12.06 -7.32
CA ARG A 127 -10.88 11.59 -7.04
C ARG A 127 -11.44 12.11 -5.72
N LYS A 128 -10.65 12.06 -4.64
CA LYS A 128 -11.03 12.62 -3.32
C LYS A 128 -11.26 14.12 -3.36
N ARG A 129 -10.52 14.84 -4.20
CA ARG A 129 -10.62 16.29 -4.37
C ARG A 129 -11.65 16.71 -5.44
N LYS A 130 -12.39 15.76 -6.01
CA LYS A 130 -13.37 15.95 -7.09
C LYS A 130 -12.79 16.61 -8.35
N VAL A 131 -11.51 16.39 -8.63
CA VAL A 131 -10.81 16.88 -9.82
C VAL A 131 -10.60 15.75 -10.81
N SER A 132 -10.78 16.03 -12.10
CA SER A 132 -10.49 15.05 -13.15
C SER A 132 -8.99 14.70 -13.18
N PRO A 133 -8.62 13.41 -13.06
CA PRO A 133 -7.21 13.00 -12.98
C PRO A 133 -6.45 13.15 -14.30
N TRP A 134 -7.14 13.00 -15.43
CA TRP A 134 -6.53 13.02 -16.77
C TRP A 134 -5.90 14.37 -17.15
N PRO A 135 -6.59 15.52 -17.05
CA PRO A 135 -5.99 16.82 -17.35
C PRO A 135 -4.83 17.13 -16.39
N TYR A 136 -4.96 16.76 -15.10
CA TYR A 136 -3.89 16.93 -14.12
C TYR A 136 -2.63 16.14 -14.50
N LEU A 137 -2.78 14.87 -14.86
CA LEU A 137 -1.65 14.02 -15.27
C LEU A 137 -1.02 14.51 -16.58
N ALA A 138 -1.83 14.93 -17.55
CA ALA A 138 -1.34 15.47 -18.83
C ALA A 138 -0.48 16.72 -18.61
N GLU A 139 -0.95 17.64 -17.77
CA GLU A 139 -0.23 18.86 -17.43
C GLU A 139 1.04 18.58 -16.63
N LEU A 140 0.97 17.67 -15.64
CA LEU A 140 2.13 17.24 -14.86
C LEU A 140 3.23 16.67 -15.77
N LEU A 141 2.86 15.81 -16.72
CA LEU A 141 3.82 15.24 -17.67
C LEU A 141 4.38 16.29 -18.64
N ARG A 142 3.55 17.25 -19.08
CA ARG A 142 3.99 18.37 -19.93
C ARG A 142 5.03 19.23 -19.20
N GLN A 143 4.77 19.65 -17.97
CA GLN A 143 5.69 20.45 -17.16
C GLN A 143 7.00 19.72 -16.90
N ARG A 144 6.93 18.41 -16.58
CA ARG A 144 8.14 17.61 -16.36
C ARG A 144 9.00 17.46 -17.61
N ARG A 145 8.39 17.32 -18.79
CA ARG A 145 9.12 17.30 -20.07
C ARG A 145 9.84 18.62 -20.37
N LEU A 146 9.27 19.74 -19.93
CA LEU A 146 9.86 21.07 -20.05
C LEU A 146 10.93 21.37 -18.99
N GLY A 147 11.25 20.42 -18.10
CA GLY A 147 12.21 20.62 -17.01
C GLY A 147 11.68 21.48 -15.85
N LEU A 148 10.39 21.82 -15.86
CA LEU A 148 9.75 22.60 -14.80
C LEU A 148 9.49 21.72 -13.55
N PRO A 149 9.36 22.34 -12.36
CA PRO A 149 9.01 21.62 -11.14
C PRO A 149 7.66 20.91 -11.27
N ALA A 150 7.46 19.85 -10.49
CA ALA A 150 6.21 19.11 -10.50
C ALA A 150 5.06 19.98 -9.98
N LEU A 151 3.89 19.86 -10.62
CA LEU A 151 2.66 20.54 -10.22
C LEU A 151 2.30 20.17 -8.77
N GLN A 152 1.81 21.15 -8.01
CA GLN A 152 1.24 20.89 -6.70
C GLN A 152 -0.05 20.09 -6.81
N LEU A 153 -0.37 19.32 -5.77
CA LEU A 153 -1.59 18.52 -5.73
C LEU A 153 -2.83 19.43 -5.92
N PRO A 154 -3.82 19.00 -6.73
CA PRO A 154 -4.90 19.88 -7.19
C PRO A 154 -5.78 20.30 -6.03
N LEU A 155 -6.21 21.56 -5.89
CA LEU A 155 -7.06 21.96 -4.76
C LEU A 155 -8.46 21.30 -4.84
N PRO A 156 -9.11 21.04 -3.69
CA PRO A 156 -10.47 20.51 -3.69
C PRO A 156 -11.44 21.52 -4.34
N VAL A 157 -12.32 21.02 -5.20
CA VAL A 157 -13.43 21.81 -5.73
C VAL A 157 -14.48 21.93 -4.62
N THR A 158 -14.76 23.16 -4.19
CA THR A 158 -15.77 23.50 -3.16
C THR A 158 -17.17 23.20 -3.65
#